data_AF-A0A973FXM2-F1
#
_entry.id   AF-A0A973FXM2-F1
#
_cell.length_a   1.000
_cell.length_b   1.000
_cell.length_c   1.000
_cell.angle_alpha   90.00
_cell.angle_beta   90.00
_cell.angle_gamma   90.00
#
_symmetry.space_group_name_H-M   'P 1'
#
loop_
_entity.id
_entity.type
_entity.pdbx_description
1 polymer ?
#
loop_
_entity_poly.entity_id
_entity_poly.type
_entity_poly.pdbx_seq_one_letter_code
_entity_poly.pdbx_strand_id
1 'polypeptide(L)'
;MFDDLLELRLQLNINNQDYKIPGANIKSFDIAIYPYGYSASLSFWVSAEVSADEMFPNFIKPGQIKVSLEMEARIKPKDAKPEPLRLQGIVTGKAVIKELTIETTKIKGNPVLYRLYKVDFKDAASVLWTRHFPFALVVDAGVKDLIDAAKVSGVDLKYDWKILEDKYPINTLSCGTMDNSVSFYDFIIWYTSYYNGAFIYDTKKNQYTMAAQKLRDGSPVSISGLEIADYSIEFPEAGLSNIRAYNVVAEGFAKREGKQENALHGIWRDMLVREPIAADFDKLFDLTESKNKDKDHIIYLQHKRFPLITFRPDIFLEMEGGLWSDKIFLKGKKYRLCDIFIKGNAVDAGPDADHNMAYTTYHVKMTSRLELKDDPVPNLPSFKSPVYPVAVEGLIVSDQGKNEEETYHIYQNDQTKLDYLKVKLPAFENKIVTVPFEPMFDTGHFYFTPYKNEKALIELYFHDARIARFLDWRPEARLPMDTQGNHILMGKGKDSKTSVDHVYTDDKPKFSITRKSKKDTEIIQLAEGTIILQTKEEN
;
A
#
# COMPACT_ATOMS: atom_id res chain seq x y z
N MET A 1 -1.76 -34.08 15.75
CA MET A 1 -3.08 -33.69 16.28
C MET A 1 -3.10 -34.13 17.73
N PHE A 2 -3.63 -33.31 18.64
CA PHE A 2 -3.64 -33.56 20.07
C PHE A 2 -4.97 -33.11 20.68
N ASP A 3 -5.31 -33.64 21.84
CA ASP A 3 -6.51 -33.24 22.58
C ASP A 3 -6.12 -32.21 23.64
N ASP A 4 -6.82 -31.09 23.67
CA ASP A 4 -6.57 -30.07 24.69
C ASP A 4 -7.86 -29.41 25.15
N LEU A 5 -7.87 -29.03 26.42
CA LEU A 5 -8.98 -28.36 27.07
C LEU A 5 -8.77 -26.85 26.88
N LEU A 6 -9.54 -26.25 25.97
CA LEU A 6 -9.38 -24.84 25.62
C LEU A 6 -10.55 -24.01 26.13
N GLU A 7 -10.22 -22.82 26.64
CA GLU A 7 -11.18 -21.78 26.99
C GLU A 7 -11.17 -20.73 25.88
N LEU A 8 -12.30 -20.63 25.17
CA LEU A 8 -12.49 -19.66 24.08
C LEU A 8 -13.52 -18.63 24.54
N ARG A 9 -13.34 -17.37 24.14
CA ARG A 9 -14.32 -16.32 24.38
C ARG A 9 -14.57 -15.57 23.08
N LEU A 10 -15.78 -15.70 22.55
CA LEU A 10 -16.19 -15.04 21.33
C LEU A 10 -17.22 -13.96 21.63
N GLN A 11 -16.93 -12.75 21.17
CA GLN A 11 -17.87 -11.63 21.17
C GLN A 11 -18.07 -11.13 19.74
N LEU A 12 -19.35 -11.00 19.36
CA LEU A 12 -19.77 -10.42 18.09
C LEU A 12 -20.51 -9.12 18.35
N ASN A 13 -20.04 -8.03 17.76
CA ASN A 13 -20.80 -6.78 17.73
C ASN A 13 -21.51 -6.66 16.38
N ILE A 14 -22.85 -6.78 16.39
CA ILE A 14 -23.70 -6.74 15.20
C ILE A 14 -24.67 -5.58 15.39
N ASN A 15 -24.64 -4.60 14.48
CA ASN A 15 -25.50 -3.41 14.54
C ASN A 15 -25.43 -2.68 15.91
N ASN A 16 -24.22 -2.51 16.46
CA ASN A 16 -23.94 -1.92 17.78
C ASN A 16 -24.50 -2.70 18.99
N GLN A 17 -24.95 -3.94 18.79
CA GLN A 17 -25.33 -4.85 19.88
C GLN A 17 -24.25 -5.93 20.06
N ASP A 18 -23.82 -6.13 21.31
CA ASP A 18 -22.86 -7.16 21.66
C ASP A 18 -23.55 -8.50 21.97
N TYR A 19 -23.07 -9.55 21.32
CA TYR A 19 -23.46 -10.93 21.55
C TYR A 19 -22.26 -11.72 22.04
N LYS A 20 -22.37 -12.30 23.24
CA LYS A 20 -21.32 -13.16 23.82
C LYS A 20 -21.69 -14.60 23.57
N ILE A 21 -20.79 -15.31 22.91
CA ILE A 21 -20.95 -16.74 22.62
C ILE A 21 -20.08 -17.50 23.62
N PRO A 22 -20.68 -18.41 24.42
CA PRO A 22 -19.93 -19.27 25.33
C PRO A 22 -18.88 -20.08 24.59
N GLY A 23 -17.70 -20.29 25.20
CA GLY A 23 -16.56 -20.93 24.55
C GLY A 23 -16.87 -22.32 24.02
N ALA A 24 -17.53 -23.15 24.82
CA ALA A 24 -17.87 -24.52 24.43
C ALA A 24 -18.92 -24.61 23.32
N ASN A 25 -19.63 -23.52 23.03
CA ASN A 25 -20.55 -23.45 21.90
C ASN A 25 -19.79 -23.36 20.57
N ILE A 26 -18.51 -22.95 20.57
CA ILE A 26 -17.65 -22.94 19.40
C ILE A 26 -17.22 -24.38 19.10
N LYS A 27 -17.61 -24.92 17.95
CA LYS A 27 -17.40 -26.32 17.59
C LYS A 27 -16.25 -26.54 16.63
N SER A 28 -15.87 -25.53 15.85
CA SER A 28 -14.68 -25.61 15.00
C SER A 28 -14.03 -24.24 14.84
N PHE A 29 -12.71 -24.22 14.66
CA PHE A 29 -11.96 -23.04 14.28
C PHE A 29 -10.79 -23.38 13.35
N ASP A 30 -10.45 -22.44 12.47
CA ASP A 30 -9.28 -22.47 11.59
C ASP A 30 -8.70 -21.06 11.56
N ILE A 31 -7.47 -20.89 12.06
CA ILE A 31 -6.85 -19.60 12.36
C ILE A 31 -5.44 -19.59 11.77
N ALA A 32 -5.14 -18.56 10.97
CA ALA A 32 -3.80 -18.27 10.45
C ALA A 32 -3.40 -16.85 10.88
N ILE A 33 -2.30 -16.75 11.62
CA ILE A 33 -1.78 -15.51 12.19
C ILE A 33 -0.38 -15.30 11.65
N TYR A 34 -0.10 -14.08 11.22
CA TYR A 34 1.17 -13.64 10.66
C TYR A 34 1.65 -12.38 11.40
N PRO A 35 2.91 -11.96 11.24
CA PRO A 35 3.42 -10.74 11.85
C PRO A 35 2.69 -9.47 11.37
N TYR A 36 1.99 -9.53 10.24
CA TYR A 36 1.32 -8.39 9.60
C TYR A 36 -0.21 -8.43 9.67
N GLY A 37 -0.82 -9.44 10.29
CA GLY A 37 -2.28 -9.60 10.31
C GLY A 37 -2.72 -11.05 10.50
N TYR A 38 -4.01 -11.32 10.30
CA TYR A 38 -4.55 -12.67 10.49
C TYR A 38 -5.85 -12.92 9.71
N SER A 39 -6.17 -14.20 9.53
CA SER A 39 -7.48 -14.66 9.07
C SER A 39 -7.97 -15.81 9.92
N ALA A 40 -9.27 -15.85 10.20
CA ALA A 40 -9.89 -16.86 11.02
C ALA A 40 -11.28 -17.25 10.51
N SER A 41 -11.65 -18.50 10.73
CA SER A 41 -12.98 -19.06 10.50
C SER A 41 -13.40 -19.82 11.74
N LEU A 42 -14.65 -19.68 12.18
CA LEU A 42 -15.19 -20.47 13.28
C LEU A 42 -16.66 -20.81 13.06
N SER A 43 -17.11 -21.89 13.71
CA SER A 43 -18.52 -22.27 13.78
C SER A 43 -18.98 -22.44 15.22
N PHE A 44 -20.22 -22.07 15.52
CA PHE A 44 -20.77 -22.14 16.88
C PHE A 44 -22.28 -22.32 16.91
N TRP A 45 -22.76 -23.00 17.95
CA TRP A 45 -24.18 -23.19 18.20
C TRP A 45 -24.77 -22.06 19.05
N VAL A 46 -25.98 -21.64 18.72
CA VAL A 46 -26.83 -20.82 19.60
C VAL A 46 -28.12 -21.60 19.85
N SER A 47 -28.48 -21.77 21.13
CA SER A 47 -29.74 -22.37 21.52
C SER A 47 -30.88 -21.36 21.43
N ALA A 48 -32.00 -21.82 20.92
CA ALA A 48 -33.30 -21.16 20.93
C ALA A 48 -34.32 -21.94 21.79
N GLU A 49 -33.86 -22.93 22.57
CA GLU A 49 -34.73 -23.84 23.33
C GLU A 49 -35.39 -23.16 24.54
N VAL A 50 -34.63 -22.36 25.28
CA VAL A 50 -35.10 -21.68 26.51
C VAL A 50 -35.53 -20.24 26.25
N SER A 51 -34.83 -19.55 25.35
CA SER A 51 -35.09 -18.17 24.95
C SER A 51 -34.91 -18.02 23.45
N ALA A 52 -35.62 -17.08 22.82
CA ALA A 52 -35.44 -16.82 21.40
C ALA A 52 -33.98 -16.47 21.08
N ASP A 53 -33.49 -16.94 19.93
CA ASP A 53 -32.19 -16.52 19.41
C ASP A 53 -32.25 -15.04 19.00
N GLU A 54 -31.82 -14.17 19.92
CA GLU A 54 -31.80 -12.71 19.73
C GLU A 54 -30.73 -12.25 18.74
N MET A 55 -29.78 -13.12 18.38
CA MET A 55 -28.73 -12.81 17.42
C MET A 55 -29.26 -12.95 15.99
N PHE A 56 -30.07 -13.98 15.72
CA PHE A 56 -30.56 -14.30 14.39
C PHE A 56 -31.14 -13.10 13.60
N PRO A 57 -32.06 -12.28 14.16
CA PRO A 57 -32.67 -11.18 13.41
C PRO A 57 -31.67 -10.11 12.96
N ASN A 58 -30.57 -9.94 13.70
CA ASN A 58 -29.50 -9.00 13.35
C ASN A 58 -28.42 -9.67 12.47
N PHE A 59 -28.17 -10.97 12.67
CA PHE A 59 -27.19 -11.73 11.91
C PHE A 59 -27.52 -11.83 10.43
N ILE A 60 -28.80 -11.95 10.05
CA ILE A 60 -29.21 -12.08 8.64
C ILE A 60 -29.19 -10.76 7.86
N LYS A 61 -29.14 -9.62 8.55
CA LYS A 61 -29.17 -8.30 7.89
C LYS A 61 -27.82 -7.97 7.25
N PRO A 62 -27.78 -7.21 6.14
CA PRO A 62 -26.55 -6.59 5.68
C PRO A 62 -25.99 -5.66 6.77
N GLY A 63 -24.66 -5.62 6.91
CA GLY A 63 -24.00 -4.78 7.90
C GLY A 63 -22.63 -5.31 8.33
N GLN A 64 -21.82 -4.42 8.89
CA GLN A 64 -20.53 -4.78 9.46
C GLN A 64 -20.74 -5.55 10.78
N ILE A 65 -19.98 -6.63 10.96
CA ILE A 65 -19.89 -7.34 12.24
C ILE A 65 -18.44 -7.26 12.70
N LYS A 66 -18.22 -6.78 13.93
CA LYS A 66 -16.90 -6.81 14.57
C LYS A 66 -16.80 -8.06 15.44
N VAL A 67 -15.61 -8.65 15.47
CA VAL A 67 -15.33 -9.88 16.21
C VAL A 67 -14.21 -9.62 17.20
N SER A 68 -14.36 -10.16 18.40
CA SER A 68 -13.27 -10.36 19.36
C SER A 68 -13.24 -11.82 19.77
N LEU A 69 -12.10 -12.49 19.55
CA LEU A 69 -11.85 -13.86 19.95
C LEU A 69 -10.67 -13.89 20.92
N GLU A 70 -10.86 -14.47 22.10
CA GLU A 70 -9.79 -14.87 23.01
C GLU A 70 -9.67 -16.40 23.04
N MET A 71 -8.44 -16.92 23.07
CA MET A 71 -8.14 -18.34 23.18
C MET A 71 -7.02 -18.59 24.18
N GLU A 72 -7.22 -19.52 25.11
CA GLU A 72 -6.21 -19.93 26.08
C GLU A 72 -6.36 -21.40 26.50
N ALA A 73 -5.25 -22.01 26.92
CA ALA A 73 -5.29 -23.31 27.57
C ALA A 73 -5.99 -23.20 28.93
N ARG A 74 -6.93 -24.11 29.22
CA ARG A 74 -7.64 -24.13 30.51
C ARG A 74 -6.73 -24.55 31.66
N ILE A 75 -5.88 -25.55 31.43
CA ILE A 75 -4.97 -26.08 32.43
C ILE A 75 -3.62 -25.38 32.30
N LYS A 76 -3.32 -24.48 33.25
CA LYS A 76 -2.10 -23.68 33.29
C LYS A 76 -1.24 -24.02 34.52
N PRO A 77 0.10 -23.86 34.46
CA PRO A 77 0.94 -23.96 35.65
C PRO A 77 0.53 -22.91 36.70
N LYS A 78 0.57 -23.26 37.99
CA LYS A 78 0.10 -22.37 39.09
C LYS A 78 0.75 -20.98 39.09
N ASP A 79 2.03 -20.92 38.76
CA ASP A 79 2.83 -19.69 38.81
C ASP A 79 2.93 -18.98 37.44
N ALA A 80 2.47 -19.63 36.37
CA ALA A 80 2.48 -19.05 35.03
C ALA A 80 1.13 -18.40 34.73
N LYS A 81 1.17 -17.13 34.32
CA LYS A 81 0.00 -16.37 33.86
C LYS A 81 0.15 -15.99 32.40
N PRO A 82 0.16 -16.96 31.47
CA PRO A 82 0.19 -16.65 30.04
C PRO A 82 -1.05 -15.82 29.67
N GLU A 83 -0.83 -14.79 28.87
CA GLU A 83 -1.90 -13.97 28.33
C GLU A 83 -2.62 -14.74 27.21
N PRO A 84 -3.96 -14.62 27.12
CA PRO A 84 -4.72 -15.27 26.05
C PRO A 84 -4.31 -14.71 24.68
N LEU A 85 -4.39 -15.57 23.67
CA LEU A 85 -4.29 -15.13 22.28
C LEU A 85 -5.56 -14.35 21.92
N ARG A 86 -5.40 -13.07 21.59
CA ARG A 86 -6.50 -12.15 21.26
C ARG A 86 -6.50 -11.82 19.78
N LEU A 87 -7.67 -11.91 19.14
CA LEU A 87 -7.87 -11.57 17.74
C LEU A 87 -9.09 -10.65 17.62
N GLN A 88 -8.88 -9.45 17.08
CA GLN A 88 -9.92 -8.43 16.90
C GLN A 88 -9.99 -7.99 15.45
N GLY A 89 -11.19 -8.06 14.86
CA GLY A 89 -11.32 -7.91 13.41
C GLY A 89 -12.74 -7.75 12.92
N ILE A 90 -12.91 -7.92 11.61
CA ILE A 90 -14.16 -7.68 10.91
C ILE A 90 -14.57 -8.96 10.17
N VAL A 91 -15.85 -9.33 10.28
CA VAL A 91 -16.42 -10.45 9.53
C VAL A 91 -16.44 -10.14 8.03
N THR A 92 -15.83 -11.02 7.25
CA THR A 92 -15.82 -10.99 5.78
C THR A 92 -16.82 -11.97 5.15
N GLY A 93 -17.23 -12.99 5.89
CA GLY A 93 -18.20 -13.99 5.45
C GLY A 93 -19.02 -14.51 6.63
N LYS A 94 -20.32 -14.75 6.42
CA LYS A 94 -21.20 -15.27 7.47
C LYS A 94 -22.23 -16.21 6.88
N ALA A 95 -22.61 -17.24 7.64
CA ALA A 95 -23.61 -18.21 7.22
C ALA A 95 -24.36 -18.81 8.42
N VAL A 96 -25.62 -19.20 8.18
CA VAL A 96 -26.33 -20.18 8.99
C VAL A 96 -26.15 -21.53 8.30
N ILE A 97 -25.45 -22.43 8.95
CA ILE A 97 -25.05 -23.72 8.39
C ILE A 97 -26.13 -24.79 8.60
N LYS A 98 -26.78 -24.77 9.77
CA LYS A 98 -27.79 -25.76 10.15
C LYS A 98 -28.81 -25.15 11.10
N GLU A 99 -30.07 -25.54 10.94
CA GLU A 99 -31.13 -25.32 11.92
C GLU A 99 -31.62 -26.70 12.39
N LEU A 100 -31.78 -26.87 13.70
CA LEU A 100 -32.38 -28.09 14.28
C LEU A 100 -33.78 -27.76 14.75
N THR A 101 -34.74 -28.61 14.41
CA THR A 101 -36.15 -28.49 14.80
C THR A 101 -36.60 -29.77 15.50
N ILE A 102 -37.82 -29.78 16.05
CA ILE A 102 -38.36 -30.96 16.74
C ILE A 102 -38.85 -31.97 15.70
N GLU A 103 -38.08 -33.02 15.46
CA GLU A 103 -38.40 -34.05 14.45
C GLU A 103 -39.34 -35.15 14.98
N THR A 104 -39.43 -35.33 16.29
CA THR A 104 -40.11 -36.47 16.92
C THR A 104 -41.61 -36.26 17.18
N THR A 105 -42.10 -35.01 17.11
CA THR A 105 -43.50 -34.67 17.44
C THR A 105 -43.97 -33.51 16.57
N LYS A 106 -45.17 -33.60 15.97
CA LYS A 106 -45.77 -32.49 15.20
C LYS A 106 -46.22 -31.37 16.12
N ILE A 107 -45.29 -30.52 16.55
CA ILE A 107 -45.60 -29.28 17.28
C ILE A 107 -46.00 -28.20 16.26
N LYS A 108 -47.08 -27.48 16.54
CA LYS A 108 -47.56 -26.39 15.67
C LYS A 108 -46.44 -25.34 15.50
N GLY A 109 -46.04 -25.11 14.25
CA GLY A 109 -45.00 -24.14 13.89
C GLY A 109 -43.57 -24.68 13.84
N ASN A 110 -43.33 -25.94 14.25
CA ASN A 110 -42.02 -26.63 14.25
C ASN A 110 -40.84 -25.73 14.68
N PRO A 111 -40.75 -25.37 15.98
CA PRO A 111 -39.79 -24.36 16.43
C PRO A 111 -38.35 -24.82 16.20
N VAL A 112 -37.49 -23.87 15.83
CA VAL A 112 -36.05 -24.07 15.75
C VAL A 112 -35.50 -24.10 17.18
N LEU A 113 -34.83 -25.19 17.53
CA LEU A 113 -34.16 -25.41 18.82
C LEU A 113 -32.72 -24.89 18.82
N TYR A 114 -32.00 -25.06 17.71
CA TYR A 114 -30.60 -24.67 17.60
C TYR A 114 -30.27 -24.13 16.23
N ARG A 115 -29.34 -23.17 16.18
CA ARG A 115 -28.73 -22.67 14.94
C ARG A 115 -27.22 -22.78 14.99
N LEU A 116 -26.64 -23.40 13.98
CA LEU A 116 -25.20 -23.44 13.77
C LEU A 116 -24.81 -22.28 12.87
N TYR A 117 -24.03 -21.36 13.41
CA TYR A 117 -23.49 -20.22 12.69
C TYR A 117 -22.07 -20.49 12.25
N LYS A 118 -21.67 -19.84 11.16
CA LYS A 118 -20.27 -19.72 10.73
C LYS A 118 -19.94 -18.25 10.48
N VAL A 119 -18.76 -17.83 10.92
CA VAL A 119 -18.18 -16.53 10.56
C VAL A 119 -16.74 -16.71 10.10
N ASP A 120 -16.40 -16.03 9.00
CA ASP A 120 -15.04 -15.83 8.50
C ASP A 120 -14.67 -14.37 8.76
N PHE A 121 -13.54 -14.11 9.41
CA PHE A 121 -13.13 -12.76 9.80
C PHE A 121 -11.62 -12.58 9.68
N LYS A 122 -11.19 -11.33 9.49
CA LYS A 122 -9.78 -10.96 9.36
C LYS A 122 -9.48 -9.67 10.12
N ASP A 123 -8.20 -9.37 10.28
CA ASP A 123 -7.72 -8.12 10.85
C ASP A 123 -8.26 -6.88 10.07
N ALA A 124 -8.39 -5.74 10.75
CA ALA A 124 -9.06 -4.58 10.17
C ALA A 124 -8.38 -4.00 8.93
N ALA A 125 -7.04 -3.98 8.87
CA ALA A 125 -6.31 -3.44 7.74
C ALA A 125 -6.54 -4.28 6.47
N SER A 126 -6.41 -5.60 6.58
CA SER A 126 -6.62 -6.51 5.44
C SER A 126 -8.07 -6.53 4.95
N VAL A 127 -9.06 -6.17 5.77
CA VAL A 127 -10.46 -6.05 5.35
C VAL A 127 -10.77 -4.70 4.72
N LEU A 128 -10.42 -3.62 5.42
CA LEU A 128 -10.83 -2.27 5.04
C LEU A 128 -9.97 -1.73 3.90
N TRP A 129 -8.64 -1.83 4.02
CA TRP A 129 -7.73 -1.21 3.06
C TRP A 129 -7.65 -1.96 1.73
N THR A 130 -7.97 -3.27 1.69
CA THR A 130 -8.05 -4.02 0.41
C THR A 130 -9.28 -3.65 -0.42
N ARG A 131 -10.27 -3.01 0.20
CA ARG A 131 -11.49 -2.50 -0.45
C ARG A 131 -11.46 -0.98 -0.64
N HIS A 132 -10.36 -0.34 -0.27
CA HIS A 132 -10.19 1.10 -0.33
C HIS A 132 -9.25 1.46 -1.46
N PHE A 133 -9.69 2.32 -2.38
CA PHE A 133 -8.94 2.70 -3.60
C PHE A 133 -8.84 4.22 -3.73
N PRO A 134 -8.15 4.90 -2.80
CA PRO A 134 -8.07 6.36 -2.77
C PRO A 134 -7.13 6.90 -3.86
N PHE A 135 -7.59 7.91 -4.58
CA PHE A 135 -6.73 8.73 -5.44
C PHE A 135 -6.41 10.04 -4.73
N ALA A 136 -5.14 10.22 -4.33
CA ALA A 136 -4.74 11.32 -3.47
C ALA A 136 -3.37 11.88 -3.86
N LEU A 137 -3.13 13.15 -3.54
CA LEU A 137 -1.88 13.84 -3.81
C LEU A 137 -1.59 14.82 -2.69
N VAL A 138 -0.34 14.86 -2.23
CA VAL A 138 0.19 15.89 -1.33
C VAL A 138 1.43 16.54 -1.95
N VAL A 139 1.70 17.79 -1.61
CA VAL A 139 2.82 18.58 -2.14
C VAL A 139 3.69 19.06 -0.98
N ASP A 140 5.01 19.11 -1.19
CA ASP A 140 6.00 19.54 -0.18
C ASP A 140 5.85 18.86 1.20
N ALA A 141 5.45 17.59 1.16
CA ALA A 141 5.00 16.82 2.31
C ALA A 141 5.66 15.43 2.36
N GLY A 142 5.52 14.75 3.49
CA GLY A 142 5.99 13.38 3.66
C GLY A 142 4.99 12.35 3.18
N VAL A 143 5.45 11.11 3.01
CA VAL A 143 4.55 9.97 2.72
C VAL A 143 3.60 9.69 3.87
N LYS A 144 4.00 10.01 5.11
CA LYS A 144 3.11 9.99 6.27
C LYS A 144 1.86 10.82 6.04
N ASP A 145 2.01 12.04 5.51
CA ASP A 145 0.88 12.95 5.26
C ASP A 145 -0.03 12.39 4.16
N LEU A 146 0.55 11.73 3.15
CA LEU A 146 -0.21 11.04 2.11
C LEU A 146 -1.03 9.87 2.68
N ILE A 147 -0.41 9.04 3.53
CA ILE A 147 -1.09 7.91 4.20
C ILE A 147 -2.19 8.44 5.12
N ASP A 148 -1.93 9.48 5.90
CA ASP A 148 -2.91 10.07 6.83
C ASP A 148 -4.08 10.74 6.10
N ALA A 149 -3.86 11.32 4.92
CA ALA A 149 -4.92 11.85 4.08
C ALA A 149 -5.79 10.75 3.44
N ALA A 150 -5.23 9.57 3.20
CA ALA A 150 -5.89 8.46 2.53
C ALA A 150 -6.48 7.41 3.47
N LYS A 151 -6.03 7.32 4.73
CA LYS A 151 -6.46 6.26 5.66
C LYS A 151 -7.94 6.39 6.06
N VAL A 152 -8.60 5.24 6.21
CA VAL A 152 -9.96 5.14 6.76
C VAL A 152 -9.94 4.91 8.26
N SER A 153 -11.04 5.28 8.95
CA SER A 153 -11.22 4.98 10.36
C SER A 153 -11.32 3.47 10.63
N GLY A 154 -11.00 3.06 11.86
CA GLY A 154 -11.07 1.66 12.28
C GLY A 154 -9.76 0.86 12.13
N VAL A 155 -8.68 1.51 11.68
CA VAL A 155 -7.32 0.95 11.73
C VAL A 155 -6.43 1.90 12.52
N ASP A 156 -5.83 1.40 13.60
CA ASP A 156 -4.85 2.13 14.40
C ASP A 156 -3.44 1.87 13.85
N LEU A 157 -2.82 2.91 13.27
CA LEU A 157 -1.51 2.82 12.63
C LEU A 157 -0.54 3.78 13.31
N LYS A 158 0.58 3.22 13.80
CA LYS A 158 1.74 3.95 14.30
C LYS A 158 2.84 4.02 13.24
N TYR A 159 3.53 5.15 13.21
CA TYR A 159 4.73 5.36 12.40
C TYR A 159 5.97 5.34 13.31
N ASP A 160 6.92 4.45 13.00
CA ASP A 160 8.23 4.35 13.65
C ASP A 160 9.33 4.24 12.58
N TRP A 161 9.28 5.17 11.62
CA TRP A 161 10.14 5.12 10.45
C TRP A 161 10.34 6.50 9.85
N LYS A 162 11.57 7.02 9.96
CA LYS A 162 11.91 8.39 9.57
C LYS A 162 11.70 8.70 8.09
N ILE A 163 11.87 7.72 7.19
CA ILE A 163 11.71 7.94 5.74
C ILE A 163 10.30 8.40 5.35
N LEU A 164 9.30 8.12 6.20
CA LEU A 164 7.93 8.59 5.99
C LEU A 164 7.79 10.11 6.14
N GLU A 165 8.77 10.75 6.79
CA GLU A 165 8.82 12.20 7.02
C GLU A 165 9.66 12.92 5.95
N ASP A 166 10.39 12.19 5.11
CA ASP A 166 11.16 12.78 4.01
C ASP A 166 10.21 13.50 3.06
N LYS A 167 10.50 14.77 2.80
CA LYS A 167 9.66 15.64 1.99
C LYS A 167 9.98 15.49 0.52
N TYR A 168 8.94 15.33 -0.27
CA TYR A 168 9.01 15.31 -1.73
C TYR A 168 8.18 16.45 -2.30
N PRO A 169 8.56 17.01 -3.46
CA PRO A 169 7.77 18.06 -4.13
C PRO A 169 6.32 17.61 -4.38
N ILE A 170 6.15 16.32 -4.65
CA ILE A 170 4.88 15.66 -4.84
C ILE A 170 4.94 14.26 -4.23
N ASN A 171 3.85 13.82 -3.60
CA ASN A 171 3.58 12.40 -3.36
C ASN A 171 2.21 12.04 -3.90
N THR A 172 2.15 11.08 -4.82
CA THR A 172 0.89 10.69 -5.50
C THR A 172 0.49 9.26 -5.17
N LEU A 173 -0.75 9.07 -4.73
CA LEU A 173 -1.36 7.76 -4.53
C LEU A 173 -2.23 7.42 -5.74
N SER A 174 -1.83 6.38 -6.49
CA SER A 174 -2.50 5.95 -7.71
C SER A 174 -3.52 4.81 -7.52
N CYS A 175 -4.04 4.62 -6.30
CA CYS A 175 -5.02 3.57 -6.06
C CYS A 175 -6.31 3.86 -6.84
N GLY A 176 -6.85 2.83 -7.51
CA GLY A 176 -8.14 2.92 -8.21
C GLY A 176 -8.09 3.20 -9.72
N THR A 177 -6.91 3.12 -10.37
CA THR A 177 -6.88 3.09 -11.85
C THR A 177 -7.60 1.83 -12.37
N MET A 178 -8.36 1.96 -13.46
CA MET A 178 -9.16 0.88 -14.03
C MET A 178 -8.29 -0.29 -14.52
N ASP A 179 -7.15 0.02 -15.13
CA ASP A 179 -6.27 -0.98 -15.74
C ASP A 179 -5.35 -1.68 -14.73
N ASN A 180 -5.13 -1.06 -13.56
CA ASN A 180 -4.39 -1.68 -12.47
C ASN A 180 -4.93 -1.23 -11.09
N SER A 181 -6.02 -1.88 -10.67
CA SER A 181 -6.64 -1.59 -9.38
C SER A 181 -5.81 -2.12 -8.22
N VAL A 182 -4.87 -1.29 -7.77
CA VAL A 182 -4.06 -1.47 -6.55
C VAL A 182 -4.81 -0.86 -5.38
N SER A 183 -5.03 -1.65 -4.33
CA SER A 183 -5.72 -1.19 -3.13
C SER A 183 -4.80 -0.34 -2.26
N PHE A 184 -5.37 0.38 -1.29
CA PHE A 184 -4.57 1.10 -0.30
C PHE A 184 -3.70 0.14 0.51
N TYR A 185 -4.19 -1.07 0.79
CA TYR A 185 -3.42 -2.11 1.47
C TYR A 185 -2.17 -2.48 0.66
N ASP A 186 -2.35 -2.75 -0.64
CA ASP A 186 -1.25 -3.08 -1.54
C ASP A 186 -0.21 -1.96 -1.60
N PHE A 187 -0.64 -0.69 -1.61
CA PHE A 187 0.27 0.45 -1.56
C PHE A 187 1.11 0.47 -0.27
N ILE A 188 0.50 0.25 0.90
CA ILE A 188 1.23 0.22 2.18
C ILE A 188 2.28 -0.89 2.19
N ILE A 189 1.91 -2.09 1.74
CA ILE A 189 2.84 -3.23 1.69
C ILE A 189 3.91 -3.02 0.63
N TRP A 190 3.56 -2.48 -0.55
CA TRP A 190 4.52 -2.11 -1.59
C TRP A 190 5.52 -1.08 -1.07
N TYR A 191 5.07 0.00 -0.44
CA TYR A 191 5.94 1.03 0.10
C TYR A 191 6.89 0.44 1.14
N THR A 192 6.35 -0.37 2.05
CA THR A 192 7.15 -1.06 3.08
C THR A 192 8.21 -1.95 2.45
N SER A 193 7.85 -2.75 1.44
CA SER A 193 8.79 -3.61 0.70
C SER A 193 9.82 -2.80 -0.09
N TYR A 194 9.38 -1.77 -0.81
CA TYR A 194 10.20 -0.92 -1.65
C TYR A 194 11.18 -0.09 -0.84
N TYR A 195 10.87 0.27 0.40
CA TYR A 195 11.81 1.00 1.26
C TYR A 195 12.51 0.09 2.30
N ASN A 196 12.34 -1.24 2.20
CA ASN A 196 12.97 -2.24 3.08
C ASN A 196 12.59 -2.10 4.57
N GLY A 197 11.35 -1.70 4.84
CA GLY A 197 10.79 -1.60 6.19
C GLY A 197 10.05 -2.85 6.64
N ALA A 198 9.41 -2.76 7.79
CA ALA A 198 8.55 -3.79 8.36
C ALA A 198 7.14 -3.25 8.61
N PHE A 199 6.13 -4.11 8.39
CA PHE A 199 4.73 -3.84 8.73
C PHE A 199 4.29 -4.86 9.77
N ILE A 200 4.08 -4.37 11.00
CA ILE A 200 3.95 -5.20 12.20
C ILE A 200 2.55 -5.02 12.79
N TYR A 201 1.88 -6.12 13.13
CA TYR A 201 0.58 -6.16 13.78
C TYR A 201 0.67 -6.69 15.20
N ASP A 202 0.36 -5.84 16.18
CA ASP A 202 0.27 -6.22 17.59
C ASP A 202 -1.15 -6.72 17.90
N THR A 203 -1.31 -8.05 17.96
CA THR A 203 -2.58 -8.72 18.29
C THR A 203 -3.16 -8.31 19.65
N LYS A 204 -2.31 -7.90 20.61
CA LYS A 204 -2.74 -7.49 21.95
C LYS A 204 -3.36 -6.09 21.94
N LYS A 205 -2.71 -5.17 21.22
CA LYS A 205 -3.16 -3.77 21.11
C LYS A 205 -4.15 -3.54 19.98
N ASN A 206 -4.28 -4.49 19.06
CA ASN A 206 -4.98 -4.34 17.78
C ASN A 206 -4.49 -3.11 17.00
N GLN A 207 -3.17 -2.97 16.90
CA GLN A 207 -2.48 -1.82 16.33
C GLN A 207 -1.43 -2.28 15.32
N TYR A 208 -1.26 -1.51 14.26
CA TYR A 208 -0.24 -1.71 13.24
C TYR A 208 0.91 -0.72 13.44
N THR A 209 2.13 -1.12 13.08
CA THR A 209 3.29 -0.23 13.05
C THR A 209 4.03 -0.38 11.73
N MET A 210 4.28 0.74 11.05
CA MET A 210 5.28 0.82 9.98
C MET A 210 6.62 1.21 10.60
N ALA A 211 7.63 0.35 10.45
CA ALA A 211 8.93 0.52 11.09
C ALA A 211 10.07 0.35 10.09
N ALA A 212 11.24 0.92 10.40
CA ALA A 212 12.46 0.76 9.59
C ALA A 212 12.98 -0.68 9.56
N GLN A 213 12.65 -1.49 10.58
CA GLN A 213 13.11 -2.87 10.71
C GLN A 213 12.16 -3.67 11.61
N LYS A 214 12.27 -5.00 11.55
CA LYS A 214 11.58 -5.91 12.48
C LYS A 214 11.99 -5.63 13.92
N LEU A 215 11.12 -5.97 14.88
CA LEU A 215 11.41 -5.86 16.31
C LEU A 215 12.65 -6.69 16.66
N ARG A 216 13.71 -6.07 17.20
CA ARG A 216 14.94 -6.77 17.63
C ARG A 216 15.10 -6.86 19.15
N ASP A 217 14.23 -6.20 19.91
CA ASP A 217 14.34 -6.12 21.36
C ASP A 217 13.18 -6.85 22.03
N GLY A 218 13.50 -7.63 23.05
CA GLY A 218 12.54 -8.41 23.82
C GLY A 218 13.23 -9.55 24.56
N SER A 219 12.71 -9.86 25.74
CA SER A 219 13.20 -10.98 26.54
C SER A 219 12.70 -12.29 25.92
N PRO A 220 13.61 -13.23 25.60
CA PRO A 220 13.20 -14.55 25.13
C PRO A 220 12.46 -15.31 26.23
N VAL A 221 11.52 -16.14 25.82
CA VAL A 221 10.79 -17.06 26.67
C VAL A 221 11.14 -18.49 26.25
N SER A 222 11.46 -19.34 27.21
CA SER A 222 11.76 -20.75 26.94
C SER A 222 10.47 -21.49 26.55
N ILE A 223 10.53 -22.24 25.46
CA ILE A 223 9.48 -23.20 25.07
C ILE A 223 9.97 -24.62 25.34
N SER A 224 9.23 -25.38 26.14
CA SER A 224 9.65 -26.71 26.57
C SER A 224 9.52 -27.74 25.45
N GLY A 225 10.50 -28.64 25.32
CA GLY A 225 10.46 -29.72 24.34
C GLY A 225 9.34 -30.73 24.59
N LEU A 226 8.73 -30.72 25.79
CA LEU A 226 7.54 -31.51 26.10
C LEU A 226 6.28 -31.00 25.39
N GLU A 227 6.27 -29.72 24.99
CA GLU A 227 5.14 -29.08 24.30
C GLU A 227 5.20 -29.28 22.79
N ILE A 228 6.34 -29.73 22.27
CA ILE A 228 6.60 -29.86 20.84
C ILE A 228 6.54 -31.33 20.41
N ALA A 229 5.77 -31.57 19.35
CA ALA A 229 5.62 -32.88 18.71
C ALA A 229 6.85 -33.24 17.91
N ASP A 230 7.20 -32.33 17.02
CA ASP A 230 8.23 -32.47 16.01
C ASP A 230 8.67 -31.07 15.54
N TYR A 231 9.82 -30.99 14.90
CA TYR A 231 10.29 -29.76 14.27
C TYR A 231 11.06 -30.05 12.98
N SER A 232 11.02 -29.11 12.05
CA SER A 232 11.86 -29.11 10.85
C SER A 232 12.62 -27.80 10.72
N ILE A 233 13.76 -27.87 10.04
CA ILE A 233 14.62 -26.72 9.74
C ILE A 233 14.71 -26.64 8.22
N GLU A 234 14.44 -25.46 7.67
CA GLU A 234 14.53 -25.17 6.25
C GLU A 234 15.60 -24.11 6.04
N PHE A 235 16.48 -24.32 5.06
CA PHE A 235 17.53 -23.38 4.68
C PHE A 235 17.12 -22.73 3.35
N PRO A 236 16.83 -21.42 3.33
CA PRO A 236 16.46 -20.71 2.12
C PRO A 236 17.55 -20.76 1.04
N GLU A 237 17.15 -20.55 -0.21
CA GLU A 237 18.08 -20.38 -1.32
C GLU A 237 18.95 -19.12 -1.09
N ALA A 238 20.27 -19.27 -1.27
CA ALA A 238 21.21 -18.17 -1.14
C ALA A 238 21.17 -17.27 -2.39
N GLY A 239 21.26 -15.95 -2.22
CA GLY A 239 21.39 -15.04 -3.34
C GLY A 239 22.76 -15.15 -4.00
N LEU A 240 22.76 -15.50 -5.29
CA LEU A 240 23.96 -15.80 -6.06
C LEU A 240 24.47 -14.62 -6.89
N SER A 241 23.79 -13.47 -6.87
CA SER A 241 24.09 -12.31 -7.72
C SER A 241 24.63 -11.13 -6.94
N ASN A 242 25.70 -10.51 -7.44
CA ASN A 242 26.07 -9.15 -7.01
C ASN A 242 25.07 -8.13 -7.58
N ILE A 243 25.06 -6.92 -7.03
CA ILE A 243 24.24 -5.82 -7.55
C ILE A 243 25.13 -4.78 -8.24
N ARG A 244 24.61 -4.16 -9.28
CA ARG A 244 25.32 -3.10 -10.02
C ARG A 244 24.33 -2.08 -10.53
N ALA A 245 24.64 -0.81 -10.32
CA ALA A 245 23.79 0.31 -10.72
C ALA A 245 24.52 1.23 -11.68
N TYR A 246 23.78 1.70 -12.69
CA TYR A 246 24.24 2.62 -13.70
C TYR A 246 23.36 3.88 -13.69
N ASN A 247 23.99 5.03 -13.47
CA ASN A 247 23.38 6.32 -13.75
C ASN A 247 23.75 6.72 -15.18
N VAL A 248 22.78 6.73 -16.09
CA VAL A 248 23.00 6.97 -17.52
C VAL A 248 22.72 8.42 -17.96
N VAL A 249 22.96 9.37 -17.07
CA VAL A 249 23.00 10.79 -17.46
C VAL A 249 24.23 11.03 -18.34
N ALA A 250 24.03 11.64 -19.51
CA ALA A 250 25.08 11.82 -20.52
C ALA A 250 26.30 12.61 -20.01
N GLU A 251 26.06 13.65 -19.22
CA GLU A 251 27.10 14.54 -18.67
C GLU A 251 27.77 14.00 -17.39
N GLY A 252 27.24 12.90 -16.85
CA GLY A 252 27.58 12.43 -15.51
C GLY A 252 27.37 10.94 -15.33
N PHE A 253 27.80 10.13 -16.31
CA PHE A 253 27.70 8.68 -16.21
C PHE A 253 28.38 8.17 -14.94
N ALA A 254 27.65 7.42 -14.12
CA ALA A 254 28.16 6.85 -12.88
C ALA A 254 27.83 5.37 -12.78
N LYS A 255 28.71 4.63 -12.09
CA LYS A 255 28.57 3.19 -11.86
C LYS A 255 28.88 2.88 -10.40
N ARG A 256 28.01 2.09 -9.77
CA ARG A 256 28.18 1.57 -8.39
C ARG A 256 28.01 0.06 -8.40
N GLU A 257 28.77 -0.64 -7.56
CA GLU A 257 28.72 -2.09 -7.42
C GLU A 257 28.63 -2.45 -5.94
N GLY A 258 27.74 -3.37 -5.60
CA GLY A 258 27.55 -3.92 -4.26
C GLY A 258 27.79 -5.41 -4.28
N LYS A 259 28.52 -5.90 -3.28
CA LYS A 259 28.91 -7.31 -3.18
C LYS A 259 27.96 -8.08 -2.26
N GLN A 260 27.66 -9.30 -2.63
CA GLN A 260 26.95 -10.25 -1.79
C GLN A 260 27.87 -11.39 -1.37
N GLU A 261 27.73 -11.84 -0.11
CA GLU A 261 28.60 -12.85 0.50
C GLU A 261 28.64 -14.15 -0.29
N ASN A 262 27.49 -14.61 -0.78
CA ASN A 262 27.32 -15.87 -1.51
C ASN A 262 27.33 -15.70 -3.04
N ALA A 263 27.69 -14.52 -3.55
CA ALA A 263 27.63 -14.26 -4.99
C ALA A 263 28.64 -15.10 -5.80
N LEU A 264 28.16 -15.65 -6.91
CA LEU A 264 29.00 -16.34 -7.87
C LEU A 264 29.65 -15.36 -8.85
N HIS A 265 30.84 -15.71 -9.33
CA HIS A 265 31.57 -14.89 -10.29
C HIS A 265 30.76 -14.68 -11.58
N GLY A 266 30.62 -13.41 -11.99
CA GLY A 266 29.96 -13.04 -13.25
C GLY A 266 28.44 -12.94 -13.19
N ILE A 267 27.80 -13.25 -12.05
CA ILE A 267 26.34 -13.09 -11.91
C ILE A 267 26.03 -11.72 -11.31
N TRP A 268 25.26 -10.93 -12.06
CA TRP A 268 24.91 -9.55 -11.71
C TRP A 268 23.41 -9.31 -11.85
N ARG A 269 22.88 -8.50 -10.95
CA ARG A 269 21.58 -7.85 -11.08
C ARG A 269 21.81 -6.36 -11.37
N ASP A 270 21.57 -5.98 -12.61
CA ASP A 270 21.77 -4.61 -13.08
C ASP A 270 20.53 -3.74 -12.79
N MET A 271 20.79 -2.52 -12.33
CA MET A 271 19.83 -1.45 -12.19
C MET A 271 20.25 -0.28 -13.10
N LEU A 272 19.33 0.19 -13.93
CA LEU A 272 19.55 1.30 -14.84
C LEU A 272 18.63 2.45 -14.46
N VAL A 273 19.21 3.61 -14.18
CA VAL A 273 18.46 4.83 -13.85
C VAL A 273 19.07 6.05 -14.53
N ARG A 274 18.26 7.09 -14.71
CA ARG A 274 18.73 8.42 -15.13
C ARG A 274 18.37 9.40 -14.02
N GLU A 275 19.33 9.65 -13.14
CA GLU A 275 19.18 10.59 -12.02
C GLU A 275 20.06 11.81 -12.25
N PRO A 276 19.49 13.00 -12.53
CA PRO A 276 20.28 14.21 -12.77
C PRO A 276 21.02 14.67 -11.52
N ILE A 277 20.55 14.28 -10.33
CA ILE A 277 21.15 14.61 -9.04
C ILE A 277 21.96 13.41 -8.56
N ALA A 278 23.28 13.54 -8.50
CA ALA A 278 24.18 12.46 -8.08
C ALA A 278 23.87 11.92 -6.67
N ALA A 279 23.45 12.78 -5.75
CA ALA A 279 23.07 12.37 -4.39
C ALA A 279 21.82 11.47 -4.37
N ASP A 280 20.90 11.62 -5.33
CA ASP A 280 19.70 10.78 -5.39
C ASP A 280 20.00 9.42 -6.02
N PHE A 281 20.93 9.36 -6.98
CA PHE A 281 21.50 8.09 -7.44
C PHE A 281 22.15 7.29 -6.31
N ASP A 282 22.93 7.97 -5.45
CA ASP A 282 23.58 7.34 -4.31
C ASP A 282 22.57 6.79 -3.31
N LYS A 283 21.53 7.56 -2.94
CA LYS A 283 20.44 7.08 -2.07
C LYS A 283 19.72 5.86 -2.65
N LEU A 284 19.45 5.86 -3.95
CA LEU A 284 18.79 4.76 -4.64
C LEU A 284 19.66 3.49 -4.66
N PHE A 285 20.97 3.64 -4.87
CA PHE A 285 21.91 2.53 -4.76
C PHE A 285 21.97 1.97 -3.34
N ASP A 286 22.11 2.81 -2.32
CA ASP A 286 22.17 2.41 -0.91
C ASP A 286 20.89 1.67 -0.49
N LEU A 287 19.72 2.15 -0.94
CA LEU A 287 18.45 1.47 -0.71
C LEU A 287 18.43 0.08 -1.36
N THR A 288 18.92 -0.03 -2.60
CA THR A 288 18.98 -1.30 -3.34
C THR A 288 19.92 -2.29 -2.67
N GLU A 289 21.10 -1.84 -2.23
CA GLU A 289 22.05 -2.64 -1.46
C GLU A 289 21.46 -3.12 -0.14
N SER A 290 20.74 -2.25 0.56
CA SER A 290 20.11 -2.62 1.84
C SER A 290 19.09 -3.76 1.73
N LYS A 291 18.48 -3.94 0.55
CA LYS A 291 17.51 -5.02 0.26
C LYS A 291 18.19 -6.33 -0.12
N ASN A 292 19.46 -6.29 -0.52
CA ASN A 292 20.18 -7.45 -1.00
C ASN A 292 20.71 -8.30 0.18
N LYS A 293 19.78 -8.84 0.96
CA LYS A 293 20.04 -9.63 2.16
C LYS A 293 19.41 -11.01 2.03
N ASP A 294 20.18 -12.03 2.40
CA ASP A 294 19.69 -13.40 2.45
C ASP A 294 18.88 -13.63 3.73
N LYS A 295 17.87 -14.50 3.62
CA LYS A 295 17.17 -15.04 4.79
C LYS A 295 18.04 -16.09 5.46
N ASP A 296 17.97 -16.14 6.78
CA ASP A 296 18.55 -17.25 7.52
C ASP A 296 17.59 -18.45 7.55
N HIS A 297 18.00 -19.54 8.19
CA HIS A 297 17.18 -20.73 8.36
C HIS A 297 15.85 -20.45 9.08
N ILE A 298 14.84 -21.18 8.64
CA ILE A 298 13.48 -21.13 9.17
C ILE A 298 13.22 -22.40 9.97
N ILE A 299 12.48 -22.26 11.07
CA ILE A 299 12.03 -23.41 11.89
C ILE A 299 10.53 -23.54 11.78
N TYR A 300 10.06 -24.76 11.58
CA TYR A 300 8.67 -25.13 11.77
C TYR A 300 8.53 -26.01 13.00
N LEU A 301 7.66 -25.63 13.92
CA LEU A 301 7.30 -26.45 15.07
C LEU A 301 5.91 -27.04 14.87
N GLN A 302 5.77 -28.32 15.16
CA GLN A 302 4.47 -28.98 15.36
C GLN A 302 4.24 -29.11 16.86
N HIS A 303 3.06 -28.70 17.35
CA HIS A 303 2.78 -28.68 18.79
C HIS A 303 2.06 -29.96 19.25
N LYS A 304 2.32 -30.39 20.50
CA LYS A 304 1.62 -31.48 21.23
C LYS A 304 0.50 -30.97 22.14
N ARG A 305 0.46 -29.67 22.39
CA ARG A 305 -0.53 -29.00 23.23
C ARG A 305 -0.60 -27.52 22.86
N PHE A 306 -1.60 -26.82 23.35
CA PHE A 306 -1.60 -25.37 23.30
C PHE A 306 -0.49 -24.83 24.23
N PRO A 307 0.36 -23.89 23.76
CA PRO A 307 1.50 -23.41 24.54
C PRO A 307 1.11 -22.83 25.90
N LEU A 308 1.92 -23.11 26.92
CA LEU A 308 1.72 -22.63 28.28
C LEU A 308 2.37 -21.27 28.58
N ILE A 309 2.83 -20.59 27.54
CA ILE A 309 3.42 -19.26 27.54
C ILE A 309 2.52 -18.28 26.80
N THR A 310 2.73 -16.98 26.97
CA THR A 310 2.10 -15.98 26.09
C THR A 310 2.58 -16.23 24.66
N PHE A 311 1.70 -16.71 23.79
CA PHE A 311 2.05 -17.21 22.46
C PHE A 311 1.38 -16.37 21.36
N ARG A 312 2.15 -15.46 20.75
CA ARG A 312 1.70 -14.52 19.71
C ARG A 312 2.88 -14.16 18.80
N PRO A 313 2.65 -13.67 17.56
CA PRO A 313 3.74 -13.20 16.71
C PRO A 313 4.64 -12.17 17.41
N ASP A 314 5.89 -12.12 16.97
CA ASP A 314 6.96 -11.21 17.43
C ASP A 314 7.45 -11.41 18.88
N ILE A 315 7.01 -12.46 19.58
CA ILE A 315 7.72 -12.91 20.79
C ILE A 315 9.03 -13.62 20.40
N PHE A 316 10.01 -13.58 21.31
CA PHE A 316 11.24 -14.33 21.17
C PHE A 316 11.18 -15.64 21.96
N LEU A 317 11.61 -16.71 21.33
CA LEU A 317 11.61 -18.07 21.86
C LEU A 317 13.03 -18.62 21.91
N GLU A 318 13.29 -19.39 22.95
CA GLU A 318 14.48 -20.24 23.09
C GLU A 318 14.04 -21.69 23.29
N MET A 319 14.73 -22.62 22.63
CA MET A 319 14.41 -24.05 22.70
C MET A 319 15.04 -24.65 23.96
N GLU A 320 14.46 -24.33 25.12
CA GLU A 320 14.95 -24.72 26.44
C GLU A 320 13.86 -25.35 27.32
N GLY A 321 14.30 -26.25 28.21
CA GLY A 321 13.42 -27.01 29.10
C GLY A 321 12.83 -28.28 28.45
N GLY A 322 12.39 -29.21 29.29
CA GLY A 322 11.78 -30.46 28.83
C GLY A 322 12.78 -31.38 28.11
N LEU A 323 12.41 -31.82 26.90
CA LEU A 323 13.10 -32.87 26.13
C LEU A 323 14.13 -32.37 25.10
N TRP A 324 14.46 -31.08 25.09
CA TRP A 324 15.47 -30.56 24.17
C TRP A 324 16.85 -31.13 24.51
N SER A 325 17.56 -31.67 23.51
CA SER A 325 18.96 -32.09 23.68
C SER A 325 19.90 -30.90 23.59
N ASP A 326 20.95 -30.87 24.42
CA ASP A 326 21.99 -29.84 24.35
C ASP A 326 22.79 -29.82 23.02
N LYS A 327 22.63 -30.86 22.20
CA LYS A 327 23.30 -31.00 20.90
C LYS A 327 22.40 -30.68 19.70
N ILE A 328 21.14 -30.29 19.91
CA ILE A 328 20.27 -29.91 18.78
C ILE A 328 20.78 -28.62 18.12
N PHE A 329 20.58 -28.51 16.81
CA PHE A 329 20.96 -27.32 16.04
C PHE A 329 20.36 -26.01 16.57
N LEU A 330 19.20 -26.09 17.25
CA LEU A 330 18.45 -24.95 17.77
C LEU A 330 19.00 -24.41 19.11
N LYS A 331 19.85 -25.17 19.81
CA LYS A 331 20.28 -24.84 21.17
C LYS A 331 21.13 -23.56 21.18
N GLY A 332 20.88 -22.68 22.15
CA GLY A 332 21.62 -21.42 22.32
C GLY A 332 21.25 -20.30 21.33
N LYS A 333 20.31 -20.56 20.41
CA LYS A 333 19.81 -19.58 19.44
C LYS A 333 18.46 -19.00 19.91
N LYS A 334 18.22 -17.76 19.49
CA LYS A 334 16.98 -17.01 19.78
C LYS A 334 16.19 -16.85 18.50
N TYR A 335 14.90 -17.18 18.59
CA TYR A 335 14.01 -17.19 17.44
C TYR A 335 12.85 -16.25 17.63
N ARG A 336 12.47 -15.50 16.60
CA ARG A 336 11.23 -14.72 16.55
C ARG A 336 10.11 -15.63 16.07
N LEU A 337 8.99 -15.66 16.79
CA LEU A 337 7.78 -16.34 16.34
C LEU A 337 7.11 -15.51 15.23
N CYS A 338 7.02 -16.05 14.03
CA CYS A 338 6.45 -15.35 12.87
C CYS A 338 4.98 -15.73 12.68
N ASP A 339 4.74 -17.00 12.34
CA ASP A 339 3.43 -17.46 11.92
C ASP A 339 2.88 -18.47 12.93
N ILE A 340 1.56 -18.45 13.11
CA ILE A 340 0.85 -19.41 13.94
C ILE A 340 -0.36 -19.91 13.15
N PHE A 341 -0.47 -21.22 12.99
CA PHE A 341 -1.61 -21.87 12.37
C PHE A 341 -2.26 -22.79 13.40
N ILE A 342 -3.56 -22.61 13.63
CA ILE A 342 -4.32 -23.35 14.63
C ILE A 342 -5.62 -23.82 14.01
N LYS A 343 -5.85 -25.13 14.02
CA LYS A 343 -7.10 -25.74 13.60
C LYS A 343 -7.62 -26.63 14.72
N GLY A 344 -8.89 -26.52 15.03
CA GLY A 344 -9.51 -27.33 16.08
C GLY A 344 -10.96 -27.68 15.79
N ASN A 345 -11.36 -28.87 16.23
CA ASN A 345 -12.76 -29.31 16.26
C ASN A 345 -13.07 -29.84 17.66
N ALA A 346 -14.22 -29.48 18.21
CA ALA A 346 -14.66 -30.01 19.50
C ALA A 346 -14.76 -31.55 19.40
N VAL A 347 -14.36 -32.25 20.45
CA VAL A 347 -14.45 -33.73 20.51
C VAL A 347 -15.89 -34.18 20.33
N ASP A 348 -16.84 -33.44 20.92
CA ASP A 348 -18.27 -33.56 20.64
C ASP A 348 -18.82 -32.25 20.04
N ALA A 349 -19.22 -32.34 18.77
CA ALA A 349 -19.76 -31.23 17.99
C ALA A 349 -21.29 -31.08 18.11
N GLY A 350 -21.94 -31.92 18.93
CA GLY A 350 -23.37 -31.87 19.19
C GLY A 350 -23.83 -30.53 19.77
N PRO A 351 -25.08 -30.11 19.52
CA PRO A 351 -25.64 -28.86 20.04
C PRO A 351 -25.71 -28.83 21.57
N ASP A 352 -25.98 -29.98 22.20
CA ASP A 352 -26.13 -30.13 23.66
C ASP A 352 -24.79 -30.35 24.39
N ALA A 353 -23.75 -30.78 23.65
CA ALA A 353 -22.45 -31.11 24.20
C ALA A 353 -21.76 -29.88 24.79
N ASP A 354 -21.47 -29.92 26.10
CA ASP A 354 -20.89 -28.84 26.90
C ASP A 354 -21.60 -27.49 26.69
N HIS A 355 -22.91 -27.51 26.38
CA HIS A 355 -23.65 -26.33 25.97
C HIS A 355 -23.60 -25.24 27.06
N ASN A 356 -23.31 -24.01 26.65
CA ASN A 356 -23.11 -22.83 27.50
C ASN A 356 -21.97 -22.92 28.52
N MET A 357 -21.09 -23.92 28.43
CA MET A 357 -19.86 -23.95 29.23
C MET A 357 -18.80 -23.00 28.67
N ALA A 358 -17.86 -22.59 29.53
CA ALA A 358 -16.77 -21.68 29.15
C ALA A 358 -15.66 -22.37 28.33
N TYR A 359 -15.51 -23.69 28.45
CA TYR A 359 -14.44 -24.48 27.85
C TYR A 359 -14.95 -25.86 27.43
N THR A 360 -14.28 -26.47 26.47
CA THR A 360 -14.50 -27.87 26.05
C THR A 360 -13.18 -28.46 25.51
N THR A 361 -13.18 -29.76 25.23
CA THR A 361 -12.02 -30.45 24.66
C THR A 361 -12.05 -30.36 23.14
N TYR A 362 -10.92 -30.03 22.53
CA TYR A 362 -10.76 -29.96 21.09
C TYR A 362 -9.69 -30.93 20.59
N HIS A 363 -9.93 -31.55 19.44
CA HIS A 363 -8.90 -32.13 18.59
C HIS A 363 -8.18 -31.01 17.83
N VAL A 364 -6.96 -30.68 18.24
CA VAL A 364 -6.19 -29.53 17.74
C VAL A 364 -5.02 -29.97 16.86
N LYS A 365 -4.79 -29.24 15.78
CA LYS A 365 -3.56 -29.21 15.01
C LYS A 365 -3.00 -27.79 15.07
N MET A 366 -1.78 -27.65 15.59
CA MET A 366 -1.13 -26.37 15.71
C MET A 366 0.31 -26.45 15.20
N THR A 367 0.69 -25.48 14.37
CA THR A 367 2.05 -25.32 13.85
C THR A 367 2.48 -23.86 13.95
N SER A 368 3.77 -23.63 14.10
CA SER A 368 4.34 -22.29 14.09
C SER A 368 5.59 -22.20 13.23
N ARG A 369 5.77 -21.07 12.55
CA ARG A 369 7.00 -20.73 11.83
C ARG A 369 7.81 -19.73 12.64
N LEU A 370 9.11 -19.97 12.76
CA LEU A 370 10.05 -19.08 13.44
C LEU A 370 11.23 -18.77 12.52
N GLU A 371 11.85 -17.63 12.76
CA GLU A 371 13.09 -17.18 12.12
C GLU A 371 14.10 -16.74 13.18
N LEU A 372 15.38 -16.64 12.84
CA LEU A 372 16.35 -16.10 13.78
C LEU A 372 16.00 -14.67 14.19
N LYS A 373 16.29 -14.35 15.45
CA LYS A 373 16.08 -13.01 16.01
C LYS A 373 16.67 -11.91 15.13
N ASP A 374 17.86 -12.13 14.58
CA ASP A 374 18.60 -11.13 13.81
C ASP A 374 18.37 -11.23 12.30
N ASP A 375 17.49 -12.13 11.84
CA ASP A 375 17.13 -12.21 10.43
C ASP A 375 16.64 -10.83 9.95
N PRO A 376 17.22 -10.27 8.88
CA PRO A 376 16.96 -8.89 8.49
C PRO A 376 15.76 -8.74 7.54
N VAL A 377 15.25 -9.81 6.94
CA VAL A 377 14.30 -9.74 5.83
C VAL A 377 12.87 -9.64 6.37
N PRO A 378 12.11 -8.57 6.05
CA PRO A 378 10.77 -8.38 6.58
C PRO A 378 9.80 -9.48 6.11
N ASN A 379 8.91 -9.91 7.00
CA ASN A 379 7.78 -10.77 6.66
C ASN A 379 6.62 -9.89 6.19
N LEU A 380 6.29 -9.94 4.91
CA LEU A 380 5.21 -9.15 4.30
C LEU A 380 4.27 -10.07 3.51
N PRO A 381 2.97 -9.74 3.41
CA PRO A 381 2.06 -10.47 2.54
C PRO A 381 2.39 -10.21 1.07
N SER A 382 1.85 -11.03 0.18
CA SER A 382 1.86 -10.73 -1.26
C SER A 382 1.06 -9.45 -1.55
N PHE A 383 1.53 -8.64 -2.49
CA PHE A 383 0.89 -7.39 -2.88
C PHE A 383 1.02 -7.15 -4.40
N LYS A 384 0.18 -6.27 -4.93
CA LYS A 384 0.34 -5.70 -6.28
C LYS A 384 1.09 -4.38 -6.21
N SER A 385 2.09 -4.19 -7.07
CA SER A 385 2.80 -2.89 -7.11
C SER A 385 1.92 -1.83 -7.78
N PRO A 386 1.86 -0.59 -7.24
CA PRO A 386 1.24 0.54 -7.92
C PRO A 386 1.95 0.78 -9.24
N VAL A 387 1.18 1.17 -10.26
CA VAL A 387 1.69 1.55 -11.57
C VAL A 387 1.69 3.06 -11.67
N TYR A 388 2.79 3.57 -12.21
CA TYR A 388 3.02 4.97 -12.53
C TYR A 388 3.60 5.04 -13.95
N PRO A 389 3.41 6.17 -14.65
CA PRO A 389 2.70 7.36 -14.22
C PRO A 389 1.17 7.22 -14.25
N VAL A 390 0.48 8.14 -13.56
CA VAL A 390 -0.95 8.42 -13.77
C VAL A 390 -1.10 9.79 -14.43
N ALA A 391 -1.98 9.90 -15.43
CA ALA A 391 -2.11 11.11 -16.22
C ALA A 391 -3.28 11.98 -15.73
N VAL A 392 -3.06 13.29 -15.57
CA VAL A 392 -4.09 14.29 -15.23
C VAL A 392 -3.93 15.55 -16.06
N GLU A 393 -5.00 16.29 -16.31
CA GLU A 393 -4.89 17.61 -16.93
C GLU A 393 -4.47 18.67 -15.90
N GLY A 394 -3.57 19.56 -16.31
CA GLY A 394 -3.08 20.68 -15.52
C GLY A 394 -3.03 21.97 -16.33
N LEU A 395 -2.91 23.08 -15.59
CA LEU A 395 -2.78 24.42 -16.14
C LEU A 395 -1.45 25.02 -15.72
N ILE A 396 -0.64 25.48 -16.68
CA ILE A 396 0.64 26.14 -16.40
C ILE A 396 0.43 27.40 -15.55
N VAL A 397 1.26 27.57 -14.52
CA VAL A 397 1.23 28.72 -13.61
C VAL A 397 2.43 29.63 -13.86
N SER A 398 2.16 30.93 -13.96
CA SER A 398 3.18 31.98 -14.05
C SER A 398 2.81 33.13 -13.13
N ASP A 399 3.76 33.52 -12.28
CA ASP A 399 3.63 34.68 -11.38
C ASP A 399 3.99 36.01 -12.09
N GLN A 400 4.37 35.97 -13.37
CA GLN A 400 4.79 37.13 -14.16
C GLN A 400 3.61 37.78 -14.90
N GLY A 401 3.63 39.10 -15.05
CA GLY A 401 2.62 39.85 -15.82
C GLY A 401 1.20 39.80 -15.25
N LYS A 402 0.23 40.33 -16.00
CA LYS A 402 -1.18 40.35 -15.57
C LYS A 402 -1.85 38.98 -15.71
N ASN A 403 -3.05 38.81 -15.15
CA ASN A 403 -3.77 37.53 -15.18
C ASN A 403 -4.17 37.11 -16.60
N GLU A 404 -4.42 38.08 -17.48
CA GLU A 404 -4.85 37.87 -18.87
C GLU A 404 -3.65 37.73 -19.81
N GLU A 405 -2.43 37.98 -19.32
CA GLU A 405 -1.21 37.89 -20.12
C GLU A 405 -0.67 36.45 -20.15
N GLU A 406 -0.38 35.99 -21.35
CA GLU A 406 0.22 34.69 -21.67
C GLU A 406 1.74 34.75 -21.41
N THR A 407 2.12 34.88 -20.14
CA THR A 407 3.51 34.89 -19.69
C THR A 407 3.96 33.51 -19.24
N TYR A 408 5.26 33.33 -19.02
CA TYR A 408 5.83 32.14 -18.39
C TYR A 408 6.71 32.56 -17.22
N HIS A 409 6.97 31.62 -16.31
CA HIS A 409 7.90 31.82 -15.21
C HIS A 409 8.64 30.50 -14.94
N ILE A 410 9.96 30.55 -15.08
CA ILE A 410 10.85 29.43 -14.72
C ILE A 410 11.37 29.71 -13.32
N TYR A 411 11.30 28.70 -12.47
CA TYR A 411 11.79 28.75 -11.10
C TYR A 411 13.01 27.86 -11.00
N GLN A 412 13.99 28.25 -10.19
CA GLN A 412 15.19 27.45 -9.96
C GLN A 412 15.19 26.91 -8.53
N ASN A 413 15.49 25.63 -8.36
CA ASN A 413 15.64 25.04 -7.04
C ASN A 413 17.01 25.44 -6.45
N ASP A 414 17.02 26.05 -5.27
CA ASP A 414 18.27 26.56 -4.68
C ASP A 414 19.29 25.48 -4.33
N GLN A 415 18.85 24.25 -4.06
CA GLN A 415 19.71 23.13 -3.67
C GLN A 415 20.22 22.36 -4.89
N THR A 416 19.33 22.01 -5.81
CA THR A 416 19.68 21.16 -6.96
C THR A 416 20.09 21.96 -8.19
N LYS A 417 19.80 23.27 -8.21
CA LYS A 417 19.98 24.19 -9.34
C LYS A 417 19.20 23.80 -10.61
N LEU A 418 18.29 22.84 -10.49
CA LEU A 418 17.39 22.46 -11.57
C LEU A 418 16.27 23.48 -11.73
N ASP A 419 15.90 23.71 -12.99
CA ASP A 419 14.80 24.58 -13.36
C ASP A 419 13.48 23.79 -13.39
N TYR A 420 12.40 24.45 -13.00
CA TYR A 420 11.07 23.85 -12.96
C TYR A 420 9.98 24.85 -13.34
N LEU A 421 8.84 24.31 -13.75
CA LEU A 421 7.58 25.01 -13.94
C LEU A 421 6.61 24.65 -12.82
N LYS A 422 5.65 25.54 -12.56
CA LYS A 422 4.52 25.27 -11.67
C LYS A 422 3.30 24.90 -12.50
N VAL A 423 2.57 23.87 -12.08
CA VAL A 423 1.33 23.44 -12.74
C VAL A 423 0.24 23.30 -11.69
N LYS A 424 -0.90 23.94 -11.94
CA LYS A 424 -2.10 23.82 -11.13
C LYS A 424 -2.90 22.61 -11.60
N LEU A 425 -3.28 21.72 -10.69
CA LEU A 425 -4.03 20.50 -10.97
C LEU A 425 -5.49 20.62 -10.49
N PRO A 426 -6.47 20.89 -11.38
CA PRO A 426 -7.87 21.03 -10.98
C PRO A 426 -8.44 19.76 -10.32
N ALA A 427 -7.99 18.58 -10.74
CA ALA A 427 -8.41 17.28 -10.18
C ALA A 427 -8.06 17.11 -8.69
N PHE A 428 -7.16 17.93 -8.15
CA PHE A 428 -6.71 17.88 -6.76
C PHE A 428 -6.94 19.23 -6.07
N GLU A 429 -8.15 19.79 -6.19
CA GLU A 429 -8.54 21.04 -5.53
C GLU A 429 -7.60 22.21 -5.86
N ASN A 430 -7.10 22.25 -7.10
CA ASN A 430 -6.15 23.26 -7.59
C ASN A 430 -4.79 23.27 -6.86
N LYS A 431 -4.35 22.14 -6.29
CA LYS A 431 -2.96 22.00 -5.82
C LYS A 431 -1.97 22.35 -6.92
N ILE A 432 -0.90 23.03 -6.54
CA ILE A 432 0.18 23.42 -7.45
C ILE A 432 1.33 22.44 -7.24
N VAL A 433 1.75 21.78 -8.31
CA VAL A 433 2.91 20.87 -8.34
C VAL A 433 4.04 21.51 -9.14
N THR A 434 5.26 21.05 -8.89
CA THR A 434 6.43 21.39 -9.69
C THR A 434 6.71 20.29 -10.70
N VAL A 435 7.06 20.67 -11.93
CA VAL A 435 7.53 19.74 -12.97
C VAL A 435 8.87 20.24 -13.50
N PRO A 436 9.83 19.36 -13.81
CA PRO A 436 11.10 19.78 -14.40
C PRO A 436 10.90 20.60 -15.68
N PHE A 437 11.69 21.65 -15.85
CA PHE A 437 11.77 22.42 -17.09
C PHE A 437 12.92 21.85 -17.95
N GLU A 438 12.60 20.84 -18.74
CA GLU A 438 13.50 20.29 -19.75
C GLU A 438 13.05 20.74 -21.17
N PRO A 439 13.92 20.70 -22.20
CA PRO A 439 13.54 20.99 -23.58
C PRO A 439 12.45 20.07 -24.16
N MET A 440 12.03 19.04 -23.42
CA MET A 440 10.99 18.08 -23.83
C MET A 440 11.32 17.44 -25.18
N PHE A 441 10.40 17.54 -26.16
CA PHE A 441 10.58 17.09 -27.53
C PHE A 441 11.17 18.17 -28.46
N ASP A 442 11.41 19.37 -27.95
CA ASP A 442 11.95 20.46 -28.74
C ASP A 442 13.47 20.36 -28.84
N THR A 443 13.99 20.66 -30.03
CA THR A 443 15.42 20.87 -30.19
C THR A 443 15.82 22.15 -29.44
N GLY A 444 17.06 22.24 -28.96
CA GLY A 444 17.57 23.47 -28.31
C GLY A 444 17.56 24.74 -29.17
N HIS A 445 17.15 24.66 -30.45
CA HIS A 445 16.93 25.81 -31.33
C HIS A 445 15.57 26.48 -31.14
N PHE A 446 14.60 25.81 -30.52
CA PHE A 446 13.27 26.34 -30.26
C PHE A 446 13.11 26.62 -28.77
N TYR A 447 12.88 27.88 -28.44
CA TYR A 447 12.65 28.32 -27.06
C TYR A 447 11.21 28.83 -26.93
N PHE A 448 10.26 27.89 -26.90
CA PHE A 448 8.83 28.15 -26.69
C PHE A 448 8.40 27.61 -25.34
N THR A 449 8.55 28.45 -24.32
CA THR A 449 8.13 28.10 -22.96
C THR A 449 6.61 28.04 -22.86
N PRO A 450 6.05 27.08 -22.10
CA PRO A 450 4.61 27.01 -21.89
C PRO A 450 4.05 28.28 -21.26
N TYR A 451 2.92 28.77 -21.77
CA TYR A 451 2.32 30.03 -21.32
C TYR A 451 1.32 29.83 -20.18
N LYS A 452 1.07 30.89 -19.41
CA LYS A 452 0.11 30.90 -18.30
C LYS A 452 -1.26 30.39 -18.74
N ASN A 453 -1.80 29.42 -18.01
CA ASN A 453 -3.07 28.73 -18.28
C ASN A 453 -3.09 27.85 -19.53
N GLU A 454 -1.96 27.60 -20.18
CA GLU A 454 -1.87 26.55 -21.21
C GLU A 454 -2.23 25.19 -20.59
N LYS A 455 -3.01 24.39 -21.33
CA LYS A 455 -3.44 23.08 -20.87
C LYS A 455 -2.37 22.06 -21.22
N ALA A 456 -1.92 21.34 -20.20
CA ALA A 456 -0.96 20.25 -20.36
C ALA A 456 -1.51 18.97 -19.74
N LEU A 457 -1.20 17.85 -20.38
CA LEU A 457 -1.30 16.54 -19.75
C LEU A 457 -0.08 16.35 -18.86
N ILE A 458 -0.29 16.05 -17.59
CA ILE A 458 0.75 15.86 -16.59
C ILE A 458 0.77 14.38 -16.20
N GLU A 459 1.94 13.77 -16.32
CA GLU A 459 2.24 12.46 -15.75
C GLU A 459 2.69 12.61 -14.30
N LEU A 460 1.96 12.02 -13.38
CA LEU A 460 2.30 11.97 -11.96
C LEU A 460 2.94 10.61 -11.65
N TYR A 461 4.16 10.64 -11.18
CA TYR A 461 4.87 9.51 -10.59
C TYR A 461 4.67 9.53 -9.07
N PHE A 462 5.26 8.57 -8.35
CA PHE A 462 5.10 8.52 -6.91
C PHE A 462 5.69 9.77 -6.23
N HIS A 463 6.92 10.17 -6.57
CA HIS A 463 7.64 11.30 -5.98
C HIS A 463 7.95 12.46 -6.94
N ASP A 464 7.50 12.38 -8.20
CA ASP A 464 7.82 13.35 -9.24
C ASP A 464 6.63 13.55 -10.20
N ALA A 465 6.68 14.57 -11.05
CA ALA A 465 5.70 14.85 -12.08
C ALA A 465 6.36 15.42 -13.34
N ARG A 466 5.78 15.14 -14.50
CA ARG A 466 6.32 15.56 -15.81
C ARG A 466 5.21 16.04 -16.73
N ILE A 467 5.53 16.99 -17.61
CA ILE A 467 4.62 17.33 -18.71
C ILE A 467 4.70 16.18 -19.73
N ALA A 468 3.58 15.57 -20.06
CA ALA A 468 3.52 14.53 -21.09
C ALA A 468 3.38 15.14 -22.48
N ARG A 469 2.47 16.13 -22.60
CA ARG A 469 2.16 16.87 -23.83
C ARG A 469 1.27 18.08 -23.54
N PHE A 470 1.21 19.01 -24.48
CA PHE A 470 0.23 20.11 -24.48
C PHE A 470 -1.07 19.67 -25.14
N LEU A 471 -2.20 20.22 -24.68
CA LEU A 471 -3.56 19.77 -25.05
C LEU A 471 -4.37 20.81 -25.81
N ASP A 472 -3.93 22.06 -25.85
CA ASP A 472 -4.57 23.13 -26.59
C ASP A 472 -3.61 23.86 -27.53
N TRP A 473 -4.20 24.45 -28.57
CA TRP A 473 -3.52 25.43 -29.39
C TRP A 473 -3.64 26.78 -28.71
N ARG A 474 -2.56 27.57 -28.74
CA ARG A 474 -2.59 28.96 -28.29
C ARG A 474 -3.78 29.71 -28.92
N PRO A 475 -4.54 30.51 -28.16
CA PRO A 475 -5.58 31.37 -28.72
C PRO A 475 -5.07 32.16 -29.93
N GLU A 476 -5.88 32.21 -30.99
CA GLU A 476 -5.54 32.86 -32.28
C GLU A 476 -4.41 32.20 -33.10
N ALA A 477 -3.75 31.14 -32.62
CA ALA A 477 -2.72 30.44 -33.40
C ALA A 477 -3.31 29.59 -34.53
N ARG A 478 -4.51 29.03 -34.34
CA ARG A 478 -5.17 28.21 -35.34
C ARG A 478 -5.66 29.06 -36.51
N LEU A 479 -5.19 28.73 -37.72
CA LEU A 479 -5.70 29.32 -38.97
C LEU A 479 -7.16 28.91 -39.24
N PRO A 480 -7.94 29.72 -39.98
CA PRO A 480 -9.28 29.35 -40.44
C PRO A 480 -9.29 27.98 -41.15
N MET A 481 -10.38 27.21 -41.03
CA MET A 481 -10.45 25.82 -41.56
C MET A 481 -10.28 25.73 -43.08
N ASP A 482 -10.66 26.78 -43.80
CA ASP A 482 -10.54 26.92 -45.24
C ASP A 482 -9.16 27.44 -45.68
N THR A 483 -8.30 27.88 -44.73
CA THR A 483 -6.97 28.38 -45.02
C THR A 483 -5.93 27.26 -44.89
N GLN A 484 -5.24 26.94 -45.99
CA GLN A 484 -4.05 26.08 -45.94
C GLN A 484 -2.82 26.92 -45.60
N GLY A 485 -2.06 26.53 -44.58
CA GLY A 485 -0.87 27.27 -44.18
C GLY A 485 -0.28 26.86 -42.83
N ASN A 486 0.76 27.58 -42.43
CA ASN A 486 1.44 27.44 -41.14
C ASN A 486 1.50 28.80 -40.45
N HIS A 487 1.47 28.80 -39.11
CA HIS A 487 1.47 30.02 -38.32
C HIS A 487 2.27 29.83 -37.04
N ILE A 488 3.15 30.78 -36.75
CA ILE A 488 3.86 30.92 -35.48
C ILE A 488 3.36 32.19 -34.80
N LEU A 489 2.81 32.04 -33.60
CA LEU A 489 2.28 33.13 -32.81
C LEU A 489 3.13 33.36 -31.55
N MET A 490 3.70 34.56 -31.44
CA MET A 490 4.52 35.01 -30.32
C MET A 490 3.88 36.20 -29.61
N GLY A 491 4.19 36.43 -28.33
CA GLY A 491 3.68 37.58 -27.59
C GLY A 491 3.16 37.27 -26.19
N LYS A 492 2.49 38.25 -25.57
CA LYS A 492 1.85 38.16 -24.26
C LYS A 492 0.31 38.09 -24.34
N GLY A 493 -0.27 38.16 -25.54
CA GLY A 493 -1.71 38.05 -25.77
C GLY A 493 -2.17 38.86 -26.98
N LYS A 494 -3.49 39.00 -27.16
CA LYS A 494 -4.11 39.61 -28.35
C LYS A 494 -3.63 41.02 -28.71
N ASP A 495 -3.24 41.81 -27.71
CA ASP A 495 -2.82 43.21 -27.86
C ASP A 495 -1.29 43.38 -27.76
N SER A 496 -0.54 42.29 -27.65
CA SER A 496 0.92 42.31 -27.64
C SER A 496 1.42 41.01 -28.25
N LYS A 497 1.54 41.00 -29.58
CA LYS A 497 1.86 39.80 -30.35
C LYS A 497 2.66 40.07 -31.62
N THR A 498 3.34 39.02 -32.08
CA THR A 498 3.92 38.93 -33.42
C THR A 498 3.43 37.63 -34.04
N SER A 499 2.72 37.74 -35.16
CA SER A 499 2.28 36.65 -36.02
C SER A 499 3.28 36.49 -37.16
N VAL A 500 3.69 35.26 -37.44
CA VAL A 500 4.41 34.89 -38.66
C VAL A 500 3.62 33.79 -39.33
N ASP A 501 3.01 34.09 -40.47
CA ASP A 501 2.15 33.15 -41.19
C ASP A 501 2.61 32.97 -42.63
N HIS A 502 2.48 31.74 -43.12
CA HIS A 502 2.60 31.40 -44.53
C HIS A 502 1.33 30.67 -44.95
N VAL A 503 0.50 31.33 -45.73
CA VAL A 503 -0.83 30.84 -46.12
C VAL A 503 -1.01 30.85 -47.62
N TYR A 504 -1.93 30.05 -48.13
CA TYR A 504 -2.31 30.03 -49.53
C TYR A 504 -3.63 30.79 -49.71
N THR A 505 -3.63 31.83 -50.55
CA THR A 505 -4.83 32.58 -50.96
C THR A 505 -4.96 32.44 -52.47
N ASP A 506 -6.09 31.91 -52.94
CA ASP A 506 -6.31 31.57 -54.36
C ASP A 506 -5.16 30.73 -54.95
N ASP A 507 -4.74 29.70 -54.21
CA ASP A 507 -3.60 28.80 -54.53
C ASP A 507 -2.23 29.49 -54.64
N LYS A 508 -2.11 30.74 -54.21
CA LYS A 508 -0.85 31.51 -54.24
C LYS A 508 -0.26 31.66 -52.84
N PRO A 509 1.06 31.46 -52.67
CA PRO A 509 1.69 31.61 -51.37
C PRO A 509 1.73 33.07 -50.96
N LYS A 510 1.36 33.33 -49.71
CA LYS A 510 1.43 34.62 -49.05
C LYS A 510 2.14 34.44 -47.71
N PHE A 511 3.22 35.18 -47.53
CA PHE A 511 3.95 35.22 -46.26
C PHE A 511 3.72 36.57 -45.58
N SER A 512 3.35 36.55 -44.31
CA SER A 512 3.10 37.77 -43.54
C SER A 512 3.81 37.70 -42.19
N ILE A 513 4.38 38.84 -41.78
CA ILE A 513 4.82 39.11 -40.42
C ILE A 513 4.01 40.29 -39.91
N THR A 514 3.22 40.10 -38.87
CA THR A 514 2.39 41.15 -38.26
C THR A 514 2.75 41.32 -36.79
N ARG A 515 3.27 42.49 -36.40
CA ARG A 515 3.49 42.87 -35.00
C ARG A 515 2.35 43.79 -34.56
N LYS A 516 1.80 43.53 -33.36
CA LYS A 516 0.80 44.37 -32.69
C LYS A 516 1.24 44.70 -31.27
N SER A 517 1.11 45.97 -30.91
CA SER A 517 1.32 46.50 -29.55
C SER A 517 0.25 47.54 -29.22
N LYS A 518 -0.83 47.10 -28.56
CA LYS A 518 -2.06 47.86 -28.32
C LYS A 518 -2.65 48.34 -29.65
N LYS A 519 -2.53 49.64 -29.92
CA LYS A 519 -3.02 50.33 -31.12
C LYS A 519 -2.01 50.35 -32.26
N ASP A 520 -0.73 50.13 -31.97
CA ASP A 520 0.35 50.13 -32.95
C ASP A 520 0.41 48.78 -33.67
N THR A 521 0.43 48.80 -35.01
CA THR A 521 0.51 47.62 -35.86
C THR A 521 1.53 47.82 -36.99
N GLU A 522 2.41 46.84 -37.17
CA GLU A 522 3.43 46.82 -38.22
C GLU A 522 3.29 45.53 -39.03
N ILE A 523 3.31 45.62 -40.36
CA ILE A 523 3.09 44.50 -41.28
C ILE A 523 4.20 44.46 -42.33
N ILE A 524 4.78 43.28 -42.51
CA ILE A 524 5.59 42.90 -43.67
C ILE A 524 4.83 41.79 -44.40
N GLN A 525 4.50 41.99 -45.66
CA GLN A 525 3.78 41.00 -46.46
C GLN A 525 4.49 40.76 -47.79
N LEU A 526 4.72 39.51 -48.12
CA LEU A 526 5.25 39.04 -49.40
C LEU A 526 4.16 38.19 -50.08
N ALA A 527 3.68 38.64 -51.23
CA ALA A 527 2.71 37.93 -52.06
C ALA A 527 3.16 38.00 -53.53
N GLU A 528 2.54 37.20 -54.40
CA GLU A 528 2.87 37.21 -55.82
C GLU A 528 2.73 38.63 -56.42
N GLY A 529 3.84 39.15 -56.97
CA GLY A 529 3.89 40.48 -57.56
C GLY A 529 3.78 41.66 -56.59
N THR A 530 3.71 41.43 -55.26
CA THR A 530 3.48 42.50 -54.28
C THR A 530 4.32 42.33 -53.01
N ILE A 531 4.96 43.42 -52.57
CA ILE A 531 5.58 43.54 -51.25
C ILE A 531 4.92 44.71 -50.52
N ILE A 532 4.47 44.47 -49.28
CA ILE A 532 3.89 45.50 -48.40
C ILE A 532 4.78 45.66 -47.18
N LEU A 533 5.11 46.90 -46.86
CA LEU A 533 5.75 47.33 -45.61
C LEU A 533 4.90 48.47 -45.06
N GLN A 534 4.24 48.25 -43.93
CA GLN A 534 3.25 49.20 -43.40
C GLN A 534 3.36 49.33 -41.88
N THR A 535 3.24 50.58 -41.39
CA THR A 535 3.03 50.91 -39.98
C THR A 535 1.73 51.70 -39.86
N LYS A 536 0.89 51.36 -38.87
CA LYS A 536 -0.41 51.98 -38.63
C LYS A 536 -0.71 52.05 -37.14
N GLU A 537 -1.22 53.18 -36.67
CA GLU A 537 -1.85 53.31 -35.35
C GLU A 537 -3.37 53.31 -35.50
N GLU A 538 -4.05 52.39 -34.82
CA GLU A 538 -5.51 52.31 -34.83
C GLU A 538 -6.11 53.27 -33.79
N ASN A 539 -6.86 54.27 -34.26
CA ASN A 539 -7.49 55.29 -33.41
C ASN A 539 -8.50 54.72 -32.41
#